data_AF-A0A2E7QH88-F1
#
_entry.id   AF-A0A2E7QH88-F1
#
_cell.length_a   1.000
_cell.length_b   1.000
_cell.length_c   1.000
_cell.angle_alpha   90.00
_cell.angle_beta   90.00
_cell.angle_gamma   90.00
#
_symmetry.space_group_name_H-M   'P 1'
#
loop_
_entity.id
_entity.type
_entity.pdbx_description
1 polymer ?
#
loop_
_entity_poly.entity_id
_entity_poly.type
_entity_poly.pdbx_seq_one_letter_code
_entity_poly.pdbx_strand_id
1 'polypeptide(L)'
;MANLLIDKHKLLYHEKELKSALAGESIVPIYVDLGIHNACNFRCVHCGPGFRGHGGYYIEREPLLKLMKDMGDSGVKSVLIGGTGEPTLNPHLEEAVLVGKKHGLDLAVTSNGALLNENKLNNI
;
A
#
# COMPACT_ATOMS: atom_id res chain seq x y z
N MET A 1 -15.38 -9.61 -22.47
CA MET A 1 -15.00 -9.01 -21.18
C MET A 1 -15.46 -9.96 -20.09
N ALA A 2 -14.60 -10.28 -19.12
CA ALA A 2 -15.02 -11.14 -18.01
C ALA A 2 -16.17 -10.48 -17.22
N ASN A 3 -17.12 -11.27 -16.71
CA ASN A 3 -18.15 -10.80 -15.77
C ASN A 3 -17.49 -10.40 -14.45
N LEU A 4 -17.04 -9.15 -14.36
CA LEU A 4 -16.47 -8.58 -13.15
C LEU A 4 -17.62 -8.14 -12.23
N LEU A 5 -17.72 -8.77 -11.06
CA LEU A 5 -18.71 -8.49 -10.03
C LEU A 5 -18.20 -7.35 -9.12
N ILE A 6 -18.13 -6.14 -9.69
CA ILE A 6 -17.52 -4.97 -9.05
C ILE A 6 -18.28 -4.52 -7.79
N ASP A 7 -19.57 -4.87 -7.68
CA ASP A 7 -20.47 -4.56 -6.56
C ASP A 7 -20.52 -5.65 -5.47
N LYS A 8 -19.79 -6.76 -5.62
CA LYS A 8 -19.77 -7.89 -4.67
C LYS A 8 -18.55 -7.86 -3.76
N HIS A 9 -18.59 -8.69 -2.72
CA HIS A 9 -17.48 -8.77 -1.78
C HIS A 9 -16.25 -9.35 -2.46
N LYS A 10 -15.11 -8.66 -2.35
CA LYS A 10 -13.82 -9.10 -2.92
C LYS A 10 -13.33 -10.46 -2.38
N LEU A 11 -13.89 -10.96 -1.28
CA LEU A 11 -13.55 -12.26 -0.69
C LEU A 11 -13.89 -13.41 -1.64
N LEU A 12 -14.89 -13.24 -2.51
CA LEU A 12 -15.30 -14.27 -3.49
C LEU A 12 -14.17 -14.61 -4.48
N TYR A 13 -13.20 -13.72 -4.67
CA TYR A 13 -12.02 -13.94 -5.52
C TYR A 13 -10.86 -14.65 -4.80
N HIS A 14 -11.04 -14.98 -3.52
CA HIS A 14 -10.00 -15.52 -2.64
C HIS A 14 -10.50 -16.77 -1.91
N GLU A 15 -11.16 -17.67 -2.64
CA GLU A 15 -11.77 -18.90 -2.11
C GLU A 15 -10.77 -19.77 -1.33
N LYS A 16 -9.55 -19.91 -1.83
CA LYS A 16 -8.49 -20.69 -1.18
C LYS A 16 -8.17 -20.12 0.20
N GLU A 17 -7.91 -18.82 0.28
CA GLU A 17 -7.59 -18.14 1.53
C GLU A 17 -8.77 -18.16 2.51
N LEU A 18 -10.00 -17.98 2.00
CA LEU A 18 -11.22 -18.05 2.81
C LEU A 18 -11.43 -19.43 3.43
N LYS A 19 -11.25 -20.50 2.65
CA LYS A 19 -11.37 -21.89 3.15
C LYS A 19 -10.31 -22.19 4.22
N SER A 20 -9.07 -21.78 3.98
CA SER A 20 -7.95 -22.00 4.93
C SER A 20 -8.21 -21.27 6.25
N ALA A 21 -8.67 -20.02 6.20
CA ALA A 21 -9.05 -19.26 7.37
C ALA A 21 -10.22 -19.89 8.15
N LEU A 22 -11.26 -20.37 7.46
CA LEU A 22 -12.40 -21.06 8.09
C LEU A 22 -12.00 -22.40 8.73
N ALA A 23 -10.95 -23.05 8.23
CA ALA A 23 -10.37 -24.25 8.82
C ALA A 23 -9.47 -23.96 10.04
N GLY A 24 -9.27 -22.69 10.40
CA GLY A 24 -8.42 -22.27 11.51
C GLY A 24 -6.93 -22.23 11.19
N GLU A 25 -6.56 -22.31 9.90
CA GLU A 25 -5.17 -22.19 9.47
C GLU A 25 -4.71 -20.73 9.46
N SER A 26 -3.42 -20.50 9.73
CA SER A 26 -2.82 -19.19 9.59
C SER A 26 -2.75 -18.80 8.12
N ILE A 27 -3.40 -17.69 7.77
CA ILE A 27 -3.32 -17.08 6.44
C ILE A 27 -2.50 -15.79 6.50
N VAL A 28 -1.84 -15.46 5.40
CA VAL A 28 -1.25 -14.14 5.21
C VAL A 28 -2.30 -13.14 4.73
N PRO A 29 -2.14 -11.83 5.00
CA PRO A 29 -3.05 -10.82 4.48
C PRO A 29 -3.11 -10.84 2.95
N ILE A 30 -4.32 -10.76 2.41
CA ILE A 30 -4.53 -10.62 0.95
C ILE A 30 -4.19 -9.21 0.49
N TYR A 31 -4.55 -8.22 1.29
CA TYR A 31 -4.39 -6.79 1.02
C TYR A 31 -3.89 -6.08 2.28
N VAL A 32 -2.94 -5.16 2.11
CA VAL A 32 -2.38 -4.32 3.19
C VAL A 32 -2.53 -2.84 2.81
N ASP A 33 -3.05 -2.03 3.72
CA ASP A 33 -3.00 -0.56 3.65
C ASP A 33 -1.80 -0.07 4.49
N LEU A 34 -0.83 0.56 3.84
CA LEU A 34 0.47 0.89 4.40
C LEU A 34 0.77 2.39 4.35
N GLY A 35 0.77 3.01 5.52
CA GLY A 35 1.24 4.39 5.72
C GLY A 35 2.75 4.45 5.89
N ILE A 36 3.45 5.06 4.92
CA ILE A 36 4.93 5.18 4.94
C ILE A 36 5.44 6.54 5.43
N HIS A 37 4.53 7.50 5.61
CA HIS A 37 4.83 8.88 6.03
C HIS A 37 3.59 9.45 6.71
N ASN A 38 3.69 10.08 7.88
CA ASN A 38 2.52 10.59 8.59
C ASN A 38 2.30 12.11 8.44
N ALA A 39 3.21 12.83 7.79
CA ALA A 39 2.98 14.22 7.39
C ALA A 39 2.43 14.33 5.96
N CYS A 40 1.74 15.44 5.70
CA CYS A 40 1.16 15.80 4.41
C CYS A 40 1.43 17.29 4.15
N ASN A 41 1.59 17.68 2.89
CA ASN A 41 1.73 19.07 2.47
C ASN A 41 0.36 19.79 2.40
N PHE A 42 -0.76 19.08 2.51
CA PHE A 42 -2.12 19.63 2.53
C PHE A 42 -2.79 19.51 3.92
N ARG A 43 -3.88 20.26 4.14
CA ARG A 43 -4.72 20.24 5.36
C ARG A 43 -6.21 20.19 5.00
N CYS A 44 -6.62 19.14 4.30
CA CYS A 44 -7.99 19.01 3.80
C CYS A 44 -9.00 18.95 4.96
N VAL A 45 -10.11 19.69 4.85
CA VAL A 45 -11.17 19.75 5.88
C VAL A 45 -11.87 18.40 6.11
N HIS A 46 -11.81 17.51 5.11
CA HIS A 46 -12.38 16.16 5.13
C HIS A 46 -11.32 15.07 5.37
N CYS A 47 -10.13 15.43 5.86
CA CYS A 47 -9.03 14.48 6.07
C CYS A 47 -9.34 13.53 7.24
N GLY A 48 -9.68 12.28 6.93
CA GLY A 48 -9.88 11.23 7.94
C GLY A 48 -8.70 11.09 8.90
N PRO A 49 -7.43 10.99 8.43
CA PRO A 49 -6.27 10.95 9.32
C PRO A 49 -5.95 12.25 10.06
N GLY A 50 -6.58 13.38 9.69
CA GLY A 50 -6.22 14.71 10.20
C GLY A 50 -6.29 14.83 11.72
N PHE A 51 -7.16 14.07 12.40
CA PHE A 51 -7.26 14.05 13.87
C PHE A 51 -6.02 13.48 14.56
N ARG A 52 -5.20 12.67 13.87
CA ARG A 52 -3.97 12.07 14.42
C ARG A 52 -2.79 13.04 14.40
N GLY A 53 -2.93 14.20 13.76
CA GLY A 53 -1.84 15.14 13.54
C GLY A 53 -0.88 14.70 12.43
N HIS A 54 0.10 15.56 12.12
CA HIS A 54 1.06 15.39 11.03
C HIS A 54 2.49 15.49 11.58
N GLY A 55 2.93 14.43 12.26
CA GLY A 55 4.18 14.45 13.05
C GLY A 55 5.48 14.56 12.25
N GLY A 56 5.47 14.27 10.95
CA GLY A 56 6.68 14.30 10.12
C GLY A 56 7.52 13.03 10.15
N TYR A 57 7.02 11.95 10.76
CA TYR A 57 7.72 10.67 10.80
C TYR A 57 7.47 9.88 9.52
N TYR A 58 8.51 9.22 9.04
CA TYR A 58 8.46 8.34 7.88
C TYR A 58 9.24 7.06 8.15
N ILE A 59 8.89 5.99 7.42
CA ILE A 59 9.61 4.73 7.51
C ILE A 59 10.93 4.89 6.75
N GLU A 60 12.04 4.71 7.46
CA GLU A 60 13.39 4.74 6.90
C GLU A 60 13.58 3.67 5.80
N ARG A 61 14.56 3.88 4.92
CA ARG A 61 14.81 3.05 3.73
C ARG A 61 14.85 1.55 4.02
N GLU A 62 15.80 1.08 4.82
CA GLU A 62 16.03 -0.37 5.00
C GLU A 62 14.80 -1.09 5.60
N PRO A 63 14.16 -0.59 6.67
CA PRO A 63 12.92 -1.18 7.15
C PRO A 63 11.82 -1.22 6.09
N LEU A 64 11.66 -0.16 5.28
CA LEU A 64 10.63 -0.10 4.25
C LEU A 64 10.87 -1.13 3.14
N LEU A 65 12.10 -1.20 2.61
CA LEU A 65 12.44 -2.16 1.56
C LEU A 65 12.34 -3.60 2.05
N LYS A 66 12.81 -3.86 3.28
CA LYS A 66 12.66 -5.17 3.93
C LYS A 66 11.19 -5.55 4.07
N LEU A 67 10.34 -4.63 4.51
CA LEU A 67 8.91 -4.88 4.67
C LEU A 67 8.25 -5.24 3.33
N MET A 68 8.56 -4.52 2.24
CA MET A 68 8.05 -4.83 0.90
C MET A 68 8.46 -6.23 0.43
N LYS A 69 9.74 -6.57 0.61
CA LYS A 69 10.25 -7.90 0.31
C LYS A 69 9.55 -8.98 1.14
N ASP A 70 9.47 -8.81 2.45
CA ASP A 70 8.89 -9.80 3.36
C ASP A 70 7.41 -10.04 3.05
N MET A 71 6.64 -8.98 2.73
CA MET A 71 5.24 -9.12 2.31
C MET A 71 5.10 -9.93 1.02
N GLY A 72 5.90 -9.61 0.00
CA GLY A 72 5.88 -10.34 -1.27
C GLY A 72 6.28 -11.81 -1.11
N ASP A 73 7.40 -12.06 -0.42
CA ASP A 73 7.90 -13.43 -0.17
C ASP A 73 6.94 -14.27 0.68
N SER A 74 6.16 -13.63 1.57
CA SER A 74 5.15 -14.31 2.40
C SER A 74 3.87 -14.62 1.64
N GLY A 75 3.65 -14.05 0.45
CA GLY A 75 2.46 -14.28 -0.36
C GLY A 75 1.33 -13.26 -0.18
N VAL A 76 1.63 -12.08 0.38
CA VAL A 76 0.68 -10.94 0.31
C VAL A 76 0.43 -10.62 -1.17
N LYS A 77 -0.83 -10.43 -1.56
CA LYS A 77 -1.16 -10.22 -2.98
C LYS A 77 -1.06 -8.76 -3.39
N SER A 78 -1.51 -7.85 -2.53
CA SER A 78 -1.57 -6.42 -2.87
C SER A 78 -1.28 -5.51 -1.69
N VAL A 79 -0.67 -4.35 -1.97
CA VAL A 79 -0.42 -3.30 -0.99
C VAL A 79 -0.84 -1.95 -1.56
N LEU A 80 -1.67 -1.23 -0.80
CA LEU A 80 -1.91 0.18 -1.00
C LEU A 80 -0.93 0.98 -0.15
N ILE A 81 -0.07 1.76 -0.79
CA ILE A 81 0.76 2.75 -0.12
C ILE A 81 -0.06 4.03 0.00
N GLY A 82 -0.48 4.34 1.22
CA GLY A 82 -1.44 5.40 1.47
C GLY A 82 -1.95 5.37 2.91
N GLY A 83 -3.17 5.83 3.12
CA GLY A 83 -3.86 5.70 4.41
C GLY A 83 -3.44 6.70 5.50
N THR A 84 -2.19 7.16 5.50
CA THR A 84 -1.70 8.22 6.40
C THR A 84 -0.75 9.16 5.67
N GLY A 85 -0.88 10.47 5.89
CA GLY A 85 0.02 11.47 5.31
C GLY A 85 -0.01 11.51 3.77
N GLU A 86 1.07 12.04 3.18
CA GLU A 86 1.31 12.04 1.73
C GLU A 86 2.54 11.17 1.41
N PRO A 87 2.37 10.02 0.72
CA PRO A 87 3.45 9.09 0.43
C PRO A 87 4.61 9.69 -0.37
N THR A 88 4.33 10.63 -1.28
CA THR A 88 5.36 11.23 -2.15
C THR A 88 6.36 12.12 -1.41
N LEU A 89 6.12 12.40 -0.12
CA LEU A 89 7.08 13.04 0.78
C LEU A 89 8.12 12.07 1.36
N ASN A 90 7.87 10.76 1.35
CA ASN A 90 8.89 9.79 1.75
C ASN A 90 9.92 9.63 0.60
N PRO A 91 11.22 9.88 0.83
CA PRO A 91 12.24 9.82 -0.22
C PRO A 91 12.47 8.40 -0.77
N HIS A 92 11.97 7.37 -0.09
CA HIS A 92 12.19 5.96 -0.45
C HIS A 92 10.96 5.30 -1.11
N LEU A 93 9.92 6.08 -1.44
CA LEU A 93 8.71 5.55 -2.08
C LEU A 93 9.01 4.80 -3.38
N GLU A 94 9.82 5.39 -4.27
CA GLU A 94 10.17 4.81 -5.58
C GLU A 94 10.84 3.44 -5.40
N GLU A 95 11.88 3.38 -4.57
CA GLU A 95 12.59 2.13 -4.28
C GLU A 95 11.67 1.07 -3.66
N ALA A 96 10.78 1.47 -2.75
CA ALA A 96 9.83 0.58 -2.12
C ALA A 96 8.85 -0.03 -3.14
N VAL A 97 8.36 0.78 -4.09
CA VAL A 97 7.48 0.30 -5.16
C VAL A 97 8.21 -0.69 -6.06
N LEU A 98 9.45 -0.39 -6.45
CA LEU A 98 10.27 -1.28 -7.29
C LEU A 98 10.56 -2.61 -6.59
N VAL A 99 10.93 -2.58 -5.30
CA VAL A 99 11.16 -3.79 -4.50
C VAL A 99 9.87 -4.60 -4.36
N GLY A 100 8.75 -3.96 -4.03
CA GLY A 100 7.48 -4.68 -3.90
C GLY A 100 7.05 -5.35 -5.21
N LYS A 101 7.09 -4.63 -6.35
CA LYS A 101 6.82 -5.21 -7.68
C LYS A 101 7.74 -6.41 -7.98
N LYS A 102 9.04 -6.27 -7.70
CA LYS A 102 10.02 -7.35 -7.90
C LYS A 102 9.69 -8.61 -7.09
N HIS A 103 9.10 -8.47 -5.91
CA HIS A 103 8.68 -9.58 -5.04
C HIS A 103 7.22 -10.00 -5.25
N GLY A 104 6.60 -9.60 -6.38
CA GLY A 104 5.30 -10.10 -6.81
C GLY A 104 4.09 -9.40 -6.19
N LEU A 105 4.29 -8.26 -5.52
CA LEU A 105 3.18 -7.45 -5.01
C LEU A 105 2.50 -6.67 -6.14
N ASP A 106 1.18 -6.69 -6.16
CA ASP A 106 0.38 -5.67 -6.86
C ASP A 106 0.29 -4.41 -5.99
N LEU A 107 0.66 -3.26 -6.56
CA LEU A 107 0.88 -2.03 -5.80
C LEU A 107 0.01 -0.88 -6.30
N ALA A 108 -0.59 -0.18 -5.35
CA ALA A 108 -1.26 1.09 -5.57
C ALA A 108 -0.65 2.17 -4.68
N VAL A 109 -0.63 3.42 -5.17
CA VAL A 109 -0.22 4.59 -4.39
C VAL A 109 -1.38 5.58 -4.37
N THR A 110 -1.86 5.96 -3.18
CA THR A 110 -2.81 7.07 -3.04
C THR A 110 -2.03 8.33 -2.68
N SER A 111 -2.07 9.32 -3.58
CA SER A 111 -1.36 10.59 -3.44
C SER A 111 -2.29 11.76 -3.79
N ASN A 112 -2.06 12.91 -3.18
CA ASN A 112 -2.65 14.18 -3.60
C ASN A 112 -2.09 14.69 -4.94
N GLY A 113 -1.00 14.10 -5.43
CA GLY A 113 -0.42 14.36 -6.74
C GLY A 113 0.39 15.65 -6.87
N ALA A 114 0.43 16.52 -5.86
CA ALA A 114 1.05 17.85 -5.94
C ALA A 114 2.57 17.80 -6.18
N LEU A 115 3.23 16.69 -5.85
CA LEU A 115 4.68 16.50 -6.01
C LEU A 115 5.05 15.51 -7.12
N LEU A 116 4.07 15.00 -7.86
CA LEU A 116 4.30 14.12 -9.00
C LEU A 116 4.70 14.95 -10.22
N ASN A 117 5.75 14.52 -10.90
CA ASN A 117 6.21 15.08 -12.17
C ASN A 117 6.64 13.93 -13.09
N GLU A 118 6.87 14.23 -14.37
CA GLU A 118 7.21 13.22 -15.38
C GLU A 118 8.41 12.36 -14.97
N ASN A 119 9.46 12.95 -14.40
CA ASN A 119 10.64 12.21 -13.96
C ASN A 119 10.28 11.17 -12.89
N LYS A 120 9.53 11.57 -11.85
CA LYS A 120 9.09 10.63 -10.80
C LYS A 120 8.17 9.53 -11.32
N LEU A 121 7.30 9.87 -12.28
CA LEU A 121 6.35 8.91 -12.86
C LEU A 121 7.06 7.90 -13.78
N ASN A 122 8.08 8.33 -14.51
CA ASN A 122 8.81 7.47 -15.44
C ASN A 122 9.77 6.48 -14.75
N ASN A 123 10.05 6.68 -13.46
CA ASN A 123 10.95 5.81 -12.69
C ASN A 123 10.24 4.64 -11.99
N ILE A 124 8.91 4.50 -12.10
CA ILE A 124 8.07 3.56 -11.32
C ILE A 124 7.27 2.63 -12.25
#